data_AF-A0A091XPC2-F1
#
_entry.id   AF-A0A091XPC2-F1
#
_cell.length_a   1.000
_cell.length_b   1.000
_cell.length_c   1.000
_cell.angle_alpha   90.00
_cell.angle_beta   90.00
_cell.angle_gamma   90.00
#
_symmetry.space_group_name_H-M   'P 1'
#
loop_
_entity.id
_entity.type
_entity.pdbx_description
1 polymer ?
#
loop_
_entity_poly.entity_id
_entity_poly.type
_entity_poly.pdbx_seq_one_letter_code
_entity_poly.pdbx_strand_id
1 'polypeptide(L)' 'LAERQNTRVQLVDTDGETYMVIFASKLVDGKTLHMLRLYS' A
#
# COMPACT_ATOMS: atom_id res chain seq x y z
N LEU A 1 -5.27 -11.63 -12.65
CA LEU A 1 -5.94 -10.33 -12.90
C LEU A 1 -6.84 -9.88 -11.75
N ALA A 2 -7.55 -10.78 -11.04
CA ALA A 2 -8.47 -10.42 -9.95
C ALA A 2 -7.82 -9.90 -8.66
N GLU A 3 -6.58 -10.28 -8.34
CA GLU A 3 -5.97 -9.95 -7.04
C GLU A 3 -5.61 -8.46 -6.87
N ARG A 4 -5.43 -7.73 -7.98
CA ARG A 4 -5.04 -6.32 -7.98
C ARG A 4 -6.24 -5.39 -7.75
N GLN A 5 -7.48 -5.86 -7.87
CA GLN A 5 -8.69 -5.04 -7.71
C GLN A 5 -9.08 -4.74 -6.25
N ASN A 6 -8.60 -5.54 -5.29
CA ASN A 6 -8.95 -5.37 -3.87
C ASN A 6 -7.85 -4.70 -3.03
N THR A 7 -6.81 -4.15 -3.67
CA THR A 7 -5.70 -3.48 -2.99
C THR A 7 -5.71 -1.98 -3.33
N ARG A 8 -5.79 -1.12 -2.32
CA ARG A 8 -5.60 0.34 -2.46
C ARG A 8 -4.26 0.73 -1.86
N VAL A 9 -3.52 1.56 -2.58
CA VAL A 9 -2.23 2.11 -2.16
C VAL A 9 -2.31 3.63 -2.16
N GLN A 10 -1.77 4.25 -1.12
CA GLN A 10 -1.69 5.70 -0.96
C GLN A 10 -0.23 6.07 -0.66
N LEU A 11 0.31 7.02 -1.42
CA LEU A 11 1.58 7.65 -1.09
C LEU A 11 1.38 8.50 0.16
N VAL A 12 2.22 8.28 1.16
CA VAL A 12 2.22 9.05 2.41
C VAL A 12 3.31 10.11 2.33
N ASP A 13 4.52 9.70 1.96
CA ASP A 13 5.68 10.59 1.88
C ASP A 13 6.77 10.02 0.96
N THR A 14 7.59 10.90 0.40
CA THR A 14 8.78 10.55 -0.40
C THR A 14 9.64 11.80 -0.61
N ASP A 15 10.96 11.63 -0.66
CA ASP A 15 11.88 12.67 -1.13
C ASP A 15 12.05 12.69 -2.66
N GLY A 16 11.43 11.74 -3.37
CA GLY A 16 11.53 11.59 -4.82
C GLY A 16 12.79 10.88 -5.32
N GLU A 17 13.72 10.47 -4.43
CA GLU A 17 15.00 9.86 -4.83
C GLU A 17 15.36 8.62 -4.02
N THR A 18 15.35 8.72 -2.69
CA THR A 18 15.99 7.72 -1.81
C THR A 18 14.99 6.96 -0.95
N TYR A 19 13.77 7.46 -0.77
CA TYR A 19 12.76 6.70 -0.05
C TYR A 19 11.32 6.99 -0.47
N MET A 20 10.43 6.05 -0.12
CA MET A 20 8.99 6.23 -0.23
C MET A 20 8.28 5.49 0.90
N VAL A 21 7.33 6.16 1.54
CA VAL A 21 6.40 5.58 2.51
C VAL A 21 5.03 5.45 1.86
N ILE A 22 4.48 4.24 1.86
CA ILE A 22 3.12 3.99 1.37
C ILE A 22 2.24 3.38 2.47
N PHE A 23 0.96 3.77 2.44
CA PHE A 23 -0.10 3.11 3.17
C PHE A 23 -0.90 2.23 2.21
N ALA A 24 -0.88 0.92 2.44
CA ALA A 24 -1.63 -0.05 1.66
C ALA A 24 -2.78 -0.63 2.48
N SER A 25 -3.91 -0.86 1.81
CA SER A 25 -5.04 -1.62 2.35
C SER A 25 -5.45 -2.71 1.36
N LYS A 26 -5.78 -3.89 1.86
CA LYS A 26 -6.24 -5.02 1.03
C LYS A 26 -7.47 -5.66 1.68
N LEU A 27 -8.52 -5.89 0.90
CA LEU A 27 -9.66 -6.70 1.31
C LEU A 27 -9.35 -8.18 1.08
N VAL A 28 -9.32 -8.96 2.15
CA VAL A 28 -9.11 -10.42 2.15
C VAL A 28 -10.20 -11.06 3.00
N ASP A 29 -11.01 -11.93 2.39
CA ASP A 29 -12.09 -12.66 3.07
C ASP A 29 -13.02 -11.76 3.90
N GLY A 30 -13.42 -10.61 3.34
CA GLY A 30 -14.30 -9.65 4.00
C GLY A 30 -13.64 -8.79 5.09
N LYS A 31 -12.35 -9.00 5.38
CA LYS A 31 -11.57 -8.19 6.32
C LYS A 31 -10.62 -7.26 5.58
N THR A 32 -10.54 -6.02 6.04
CA THR A 32 -9.55 -5.07 5.52
C THR A 32 -8.27 -5.20 6.34
N LEU A 33 -7.17 -5.54 5.66
CA LEU A 33 -5.84 -5.53 6.22
C LEU A 33 -5.15 -4.21 5.89
N HIS A 34 -4.39 -3.66 6.83
CA HIS A 34 -3.64 -2.42 6.67
C HIS A 34 -2.15 -2.68 6.81
N MET A 35 -1.34 -2.03 5.98
CA MET A 35 0.12 -2.12 6.02
C MET A 35 0.74 -0.76 5.73
N LEU A 36 1.73 -0.40 6.53
CA LEU A 36 2.67 0.66 6.22
C LEU A 36 3.94 0.03 5.65
N ARG A 37 4.42 0.53 4.51
CA ARG A 37 5.68 0.05 3.90
C ARG A 37 6.61 1.21 3.64
N LEU A 38 7.87 1.01 4.01
CA LEU A 38 8.99 1.86 3.66
C LEU A 38 9.76 1.19 2.52
N TYR A 39 10.02 1.94 1.46
CA TYR A 39 10.98 1.63 0.41
C TYR A 39 12.17 2.56 0.58
N SER A 40 13.38 2.01 0.45
CA SER A 40 14.67 2.69 0.53
C SER A 40 15.57 2.21 -0.60
#